data_AF-A0A7Y7U6R0-F1
#
_entry.id   AF-A0A7Y7U6R0-F1
#
_cell.length_a   1.000
_cell.length_b   1.000
_cell.length_c   1.000
_cell.angle_alpha   90.00
_cell.angle_beta   90.00
_cell.angle_gamma   90.00
#
_symmetry.space_group_name_H-M   'P 1'
#
loop_
_entity.id
_entity.type
_entity.pdbx_description
1 polymer ?
#
loop_
_entity_poly.entity_id
_entity_poly.type
_entity_poly.pdbx_seq_one_letter_code
_entity_poly.pdbx_strand_id
1 'polypeptide(L)'
;MQPTTPTLERPGSRTIPYRWATPGQHAQAVLWVTQQLHTHFPTLSVAEFAQAFHAFQPDLWEDCNDLWLDYADLVRLTQRLAHSPLVPDLDPPIYCADAYYLADVLDYYHRVAIELKTEMKAGAQLPVRRLESFIEQLAIGNSVVERVRRETRSQAVAHDPQAAADFGD
;
A
#
# COMPACT_ATOMS: atom_id res chain seq x y z
N MET A 1 9.14 -17.51 -10.02
CA MET A 1 9.45 -16.13 -10.45
C MET A 1 9.58 -15.29 -9.19
N GLN A 2 10.73 -14.68 -8.96
CA GLN A 2 10.93 -13.79 -7.81
C GLN A 2 10.28 -12.44 -8.13
N PRO A 3 9.50 -11.83 -7.22
CA PRO A 3 9.08 -10.45 -7.38
C PRO A 3 10.29 -9.58 -7.05
N THR A 4 11.04 -9.18 -8.07
CA THR A 4 11.96 -8.05 -7.98
C THR A 4 11.13 -6.78 -8.10
N THR A 5 10.61 -6.28 -6.99
CA THR A 5 10.30 -4.85 -6.90
C THR A 5 11.63 -4.13 -7.06
N PRO A 6 11.84 -3.29 -8.09
CA PRO A 6 13.09 -2.58 -8.22
C PRO A 6 13.16 -1.59 -7.05
N THR A 7 14.07 -1.85 -6.10
CA THR A 7 14.71 -0.76 -5.37
C THR A 7 15.29 0.14 -6.46
N LEU A 8 14.68 1.30 -6.68
CA LEU A 8 15.28 2.33 -7.53
C LEU A 8 16.49 2.86 -6.78
N GLU A 9 17.58 2.08 -6.76
CA GLU A 9 18.89 2.58 -6.37
C GLU A 9 19.25 3.66 -7.39
N ARG A 10 19.12 4.92 -6.95
CA ARG A 10 19.63 6.04 -7.74
C ARG A 10 21.15 5.83 -7.84
N PRO A 11 21.76 5.94 -9.03
CA PRO A 11 23.20 5.78 -9.15
C PRO A 11 23.92 6.77 -8.22
N GLY A 12 24.60 6.27 -7.19
CA GLY A 12 25.28 7.07 -6.17
C GLY A 12 24.57 7.23 -4.83
N SER A 13 23.38 6.66 -4.64
CA SER A 13 22.73 6.65 -3.32
C SER A 13 23.37 5.62 -2.38
N ARG A 14 23.54 5.98 -1.12
CA ARG A 14 24.01 5.09 -0.06
C ARG A 14 22.97 4.94 1.04
N THR A 15 22.91 3.75 1.63
CA THR A 15 22.12 3.49 2.83
C THR A 15 22.94 3.86 4.07
N ILE A 16 22.31 4.58 4.99
CA ILE A 16 22.83 4.98 6.29
C ILE A 16 21.97 4.33 7.36
N PRO A 17 22.48 3.29 8.06
CA PRO A 17 21.76 2.68 9.14
C PRO A 17 21.31 3.70 10.19
N TYR A 18 20.08 3.58 10.71
CA TYR A 18 19.49 4.56 11.63
C TYR A 18 20.44 4.97 12.78
N ARG A 19 21.11 3.98 13.37
CA ARG A 19 22.06 4.13 14.50
C ARG A 19 23.32 4.93 14.17
N TRP A 20 23.62 5.11 12.88
CA TRP A 20 24.81 5.82 12.39
C TRP A 20 24.46 7.16 11.76
N ALA A 21 23.18 7.44 11.53
CA ALA A 21 22.73 8.74 11.09
C ALA A 21 22.97 9.80 12.17
N THR A 22 23.41 10.97 11.73
CA THR A 22 23.64 12.12 12.62
C THR A 22 22.31 12.74 13.07
N PRO A 23 22.29 13.51 14.17
CA PRO A 23 21.09 14.22 14.58
C PRO A 23 20.52 15.15 13.50
N GLY A 24 21.39 15.77 12.69
CA GLY A 24 20.98 16.60 11.56
C GLY A 24 20.29 15.78 10.47
N GLN A 25 20.83 14.60 10.13
CA GLN A 25 20.21 13.67 9.18
C GLN A 25 18.87 13.13 9.68
N HIS A 26 18.75 12.82 10.98
CA HIS A 26 17.46 12.45 11.57
C HIS A 26 16.45 13.59 11.46
N ALA A 27 16.84 14.82 11.78
CA ALA A 27 15.94 15.98 11.69
C ALA A 27 15.48 16.22 10.24
N GLN A 28 16.39 16.11 9.27
CA GLN A 28 16.06 16.24 7.84
C GLN A 28 15.12 15.12 7.37
N ALA A 29 15.38 13.87 7.79
CA ALA A 29 14.51 12.74 7.49
C ALA A 29 13.10 12.93 8.04
N VAL A 30 12.97 13.39 9.29
CA VAL A 30 11.68 13.68 9.93
C VAL A 30 10.94 14.75 9.14
N LEU A 31 11.61 15.85 8.77
CA LEU A 31 10.99 16.91 7.97
C LEU A 31 10.53 16.39 6.61
N TRP A 32 11.35 15.58 5.95
CA TRP A 32 10.99 14.95 4.68
C TRP A 32 9.76 14.05 4.84
N VAL A 33 9.73 13.17 5.85
CA VAL A 33 8.58 12.31 6.15
C VAL A 33 7.32 13.13 6.43
N THR A 34 7.43 14.19 7.24
CA THR A 34 6.30 15.07 7.52
C THR A 34 5.75 15.69 6.24
N GLN A 35 6.62 16.17 5.34
CA GLN A 35 6.19 16.73 4.05
C GLN A 35 5.48 15.69 3.17
N GLN A 36 6.03 14.47 3.07
CA GLN A 36 5.43 13.41 2.26
C GLN A 36 4.07 12.95 2.79
N LEU A 37 3.92 12.90 4.11
CA LEU A 37 2.74 12.33 4.77
C LEU A 37 1.74 13.38 5.27
N HIS A 38 2.02 14.68 5.10
CA HIS A 38 1.17 15.74 5.64
C HIS A 38 -0.26 15.67 5.13
N THR A 39 -0.45 15.41 3.82
CA THR A 39 -1.78 15.29 3.21
C THR A 39 -2.59 14.14 3.81
N HIS A 40 -1.92 13.09 4.27
CA HIS A 40 -2.56 11.92 4.88
C HIS A 40 -2.84 12.11 6.37
N PHE A 41 -2.03 12.89 7.06
CA PHE A 41 -2.15 13.13 8.50
C PHE A 41 -2.05 14.62 8.82
N PRO A 42 -3.02 15.44 8.37
CA PRO A 42 -2.93 16.90 8.48
C PRO A 42 -3.00 17.39 9.94
N THR A 43 -3.52 16.56 10.85
CA THR A 43 -3.65 16.87 12.27
C THR A 43 -2.41 16.52 13.09
N LEU A 44 -1.47 15.75 12.55
CA LEU A 44 -0.25 15.38 13.27
C LEU A 44 0.78 16.51 13.23
N SER A 45 1.35 16.80 14.39
CA SER A 45 2.47 17.72 14.56
C SER A 45 3.79 17.09 14.13
N VAL A 46 4.79 17.92 13.83
CA VAL A 46 6.17 17.47 13.56
C VAL A 46 6.73 16.64 14.72
N ALA A 47 6.36 16.96 15.95
CA ALA A 47 6.81 16.22 17.14
C ALA A 47 6.25 14.78 17.17
N GLU A 48 5.00 14.58 16.76
CA GLU A 48 4.38 13.25 16.68
C GLU A 48 4.98 12.43 15.53
N PHE A 49 5.25 13.06 14.39
CA PHE A 49 6.03 12.44 13.30
C PHE A 49 7.43 12.03 13.77
N ALA A 50 8.14 12.92 14.49
CA ALA A 50 9.46 12.62 15.04
C ALA A 50 9.41 11.43 16.00
N GLN A 51 8.41 11.38 16.89
CA GLN A 51 8.25 10.29 17.83
C GLN A 51 8.02 8.95 17.11
N ALA A 52 7.12 8.93 16.12
CA ALA A 52 6.85 7.73 15.34
C ALA A 52 8.07 7.27 14.55
N PHE A 53 8.80 8.22 13.94
CA PHE A 53 10.03 7.97 13.20
C PHE A 53 11.10 7.34 14.09
N HIS A 54 11.39 7.93 15.24
CA HIS A 54 12.40 7.41 16.17
C HIS A 54 11.99 6.08 16.83
N ALA A 55 10.69 5.81 16.95
CA ALA A 55 10.18 4.51 17.40
C ALA A 55 10.24 3.43 16.29
N PHE A 56 10.28 3.83 15.02
CA PHE A 56 10.41 2.93 13.87
C PHE A 56 11.87 2.65 13.50
N GLN A 57 12.77 3.62 13.71
CA GLN A 57 14.20 3.53 13.43
C GLN A 57 14.53 3.09 11.99
N PRO A 58 13.97 3.77 10.96
CA PRO A 58 14.22 3.41 9.57
C PRO A 58 15.66 3.74 9.16
N ASP A 59 16.22 2.92 8.28
CA ASP A 59 17.48 3.26 7.63
C ASP A 59 17.25 4.38 6.62
N LEU A 60 18.24 5.27 6.47
CA LEU A 60 18.13 6.44 5.61
C LEU A 60 18.82 6.17 4.29
N TRP A 61 18.27 6.72 3.23
CA TRP A 61 18.91 6.75 1.92
C TRP A 61 19.37 8.17 1.64
N GLU A 62 20.61 8.31 1.22
CA GLU A 62 21.23 9.60 0.94
C GLU A 62 21.90 9.56 -0.43
N ASP A 63 21.67 10.59 -1.26
CA ASP A 63 22.51 10.91 -2.40
C ASP A 63 23.21 12.27 -2.18
N CYS A 64 23.88 12.79 -3.21
CA CYS A 64 24.66 14.02 -3.10
C CYS A 64 23.86 15.24 -2.61
N ASN A 65 22.52 15.23 -2.72
CA ASN A 65 21.69 16.39 -2.41
C ASN A 65 20.53 16.08 -1.46
N ASP A 66 20.01 14.85 -1.45
CA ASP A 66 18.76 14.52 -0.75
C ASP A 66 18.94 13.39 0.26
N LEU A 67 18.04 13.38 1.25
CA LEU A 67 17.91 12.32 2.23
C LEU A 67 16.44 11.90 2.32
N TRP A 68 16.18 10.60 2.18
CA TRP A 68 14.83 10.04 2.14
C TRP A 68 14.77 8.64 2.79
N LEU A 69 13.56 8.10 2.91
CA LEU A 69 13.32 6.70 3.29
C LEU A 69 13.07 5.89 2.03
N ASP A 70 13.49 4.62 2.01
CA ASP A 70 12.98 3.76 0.95
C ASP A 70 11.46 3.66 1.00
N TYR A 71 10.88 3.29 -0.14
CA TYR A 71 9.44 3.23 -0.30
C TYR A 71 8.78 2.24 0.67
N ALA A 72 9.42 1.11 0.97
CA ALA A 72 8.86 0.10 1.85
C ALA A 72 8.79 0.60 3.31
N ASP A 73 9.84 1.28 3.77
CA ASP A 73 9.91 1.91 5.08
C ASP A 73 8.95 3.08 5.20
N LEU A 74 8.78 3.90 4.15
CA LEU A 74 7.75 4.95 4.12
C LEU A 74 6.34 4.36 4.24
N VAL A 75 6.04 3.27 3.51
CA VAL A 75 4.75 2.58 3.60
C VAL A 75 4.52 1.99 5.00
N ARG A 76 5.52 1.34 5.58
CA ARG A 76 5.43 0.77 6.94
C ARG A 76 5.22 1.84 7.99
N LEU A 77 5.92 2.96 7.88
CA LEU A 77 5.76 4.10 8.79
C LEU A 77 4.36 4.72 8.65
N THR A 78 3.87 4.88 7.42
CA THR A 78 2.51 5.35 7.13
C THR A 78 1.46 4.44 7.76
N GLN A 79 1.60 3.13 7.61
CA GLN A 79 0.70 2.16 8.22
C GLN A 79 0.76 2.21 9.75
N ARG A 80 1.95 2.35 10.33
CA ARG A 80 2.09 2.48 11.79
C ARG A 80 1.43 3.74 12.33
N LEU A 81 1.52 4.85 11.59
CA LEU A 81 0.83 6.09 11.93
C LEU A 81 -0.69 5.95 11.82
N ALA A 82 -1.19 5.33 10.75
CA ALA A 82 -2.62 5.09 10.54
C ALA A 82 -3.28 4.24 11.64
N HIS A 83 -2.51 3.38 12.31
CA HIS A 83 -2.99 2.56 13.44
C HIS A 83 -2.61 3.14 14.81
N SER A 84 -2.05 4.34 14.86
CA SER A 84 -1.67 5.00 16.10
C SER A 84 -2.90 5.61 16.77
N PRO A 85 -3.02 5.56 18.11
CA PRO A 85 -4.09 6.26 18.82
C PRO A 85 -4.01 7.79 18.69
N LEU A 86 -2.90 8.32 18.15
CA LEU A 86 -2.68 9.74 17.88
C LEU A 86 -3.41 10.22 16.62
N VAL A 87 -3.87 9.32 15.76
CA VAL A 87 -4.53 9.65 14.50
C VAL A 87 -6.04 9.41 14.65
N PRO A 88 -6.92 10.38 14.31
CA PRO A 88 -8.35 10.13 14.24
C PRO A 88 -8.64 9.04 13.20
N ASP A 89 -9.71 8.26 13.38
CA ASP A 89 -10.08 7.21 12.42
C ASP A 89 -10.08 7.78 10.98
N LEU A 90 -9.17 7.27 10.15
CA LEU A 90 -8.99 7.75 8.79
C LEU A 90 -10.17 7.32 7.92
N ASP A 91 -10.80 8.29 7.24
CA ASP A 91 -11.85 8.04 6.26
C ASP A 91 -11.50 8.74 4.93
N PRO A 92 -11.11 7.99 3.87
CA PRO A 92 -10.98 6.53 3.84
C PRO A 92 -9.69 6.01 4.52
N PRO A 93 -9.65 4.75 4.97
CA PRO A 93 -8.42 4.11 5.46
C PRO A 93 -7.29 4.13 4.42
N ILE A 94 -6.04 4.14 4.88
CA ILE A 94 -4.87 3.97 4.02
C ILE A 94 -4.54 2.49 3.93
N TYR A 95 -4.79 1.86 2.79
CA TYR A 95 -4.39 0.47 2.54
C TYR A 95 -2.98 0.40 1.96
N CYS A 96 -2.19 -0.60 2.36
CA CYS A 96 -0.87 -0.85 1.78
C CYS A 96 -0.98 -1.51 0.40
N ALA A 97 0.12 -1.46 -0.37
CA ALA A 97 0.20 -2.08 -1.69
C ALA A 97 -0.12 -3.59 -1.66
N ASP A 98 0.28 -4.30 -0.61
CA ASP A 98 -0.04 -5.73 -0.44
C ASP A 98 -1.55 -5.97 -0.28
N ALA A 99 -2.24 -5.11 0.47
CA ALA A 99 -3.69 -5.19 0.64
C ALA A 99 -4.41 -4.93 -0.69
N TYR A 100 -3.91 -3.97 -1.49
CA TYR A 100 -4.42 -3.71 -2.83
C TYR A 100 -4.17 -4.90 -3.77
N TYR A 101 -2.95 -5.45 -3.79
CA TYR A 101 -2.61 -6.64 -4.57
C TYR A 101 -3.53 -7.83 -4.23
N LEU A 102 -3.73 -8.11 -2.93
CA LEU A 102 -4.65 -9.17 -2.50
C LEU A 102 -6.10 -8.87 -2.91
N ALA A 103 -6.52 -7.61 -2.87
CA ALA A 103 -7.84 -7.22 -3.34
C ALA A 103 -8.00 -7.44 -4.86
N ASP A 104 -7.00 -7.11 -5.67
CA ASP A 104 -7.01 -7.39 -7.12
C ASP A 104 -7.06 -8.89 -7.43
N VAL A 105 -6.27 -9.70 -6.72
CA VAL A 105 -6.30 -11.16 -6.88
C VAL A 105 -7.69 -11.73 -6.53
N LEU A 106 -8.31 -11.24 -5.45
CA LEU A 106 -9.63 -11.67 -5.04
C LEU A 106 -10.73 -11.21 -6.00
N ASP A 107 -10.64 -10.01 -6.56
CA ASP A 107 -11.54 -9.54 -7.62
C ASP A 107 -11.40 -10.39 -8.89
N TYR A 108 -10.17 -10.74 -9.28
CA TYR A 108 -9.94 -11.64 -10.40
C TYR A 108 -10.64 -12.99 -10.18
N TYR A 109 -10.48 -13.62 -9.01
CA TYR A 109 -11.16 -14.88 -8.70
C TYR A 109 -12.68 -14.74 -8.67
N HIS A 110 -13.20 -13.61 -8.21
CA HIS A 110 -14.63 -13.32 -8.25
C HIS A 110 -15.16 -13.28 -9.69
N ARG A 111 -14.48 -12.57 -10.60
CA ARG A 111 -14.86 -12.50 -12.03
C ARG A 111 -14.83 -13.88 -12.70
N VAL A 112 -13.75 -14.62 -12.50
CA VAL A 112 -13.63 -16.00 -13.01
C VAL A 112 -14.75 -16.89 -12.47
N ALA A 113 -15.11 -16.74 -11.19
CA ALA A 113 -16.20 -17.51 -10.60
C ALA A 113 -17.58 -17.14 -11.18
N ILE A 114 -17.83 -15.88 -11.54
CA ILE A 114 -19.06 -15.47 -12.24
C ILE A 114 -19.15 -16.14 -13.61
N GLU A 115 -18.06 -16.17 -14.37
CA GLU A 115 -17.99 -16.81 -15.68
C GLU A 115 -18.26 -18.31 -15.55
N LEU A 116 -17.54 -19.00 -14.66
CA LEU A 116 -17.73 -20.44 -14.40
C LEU A 116 -19.16 -20.76 -13.95
N LYS A 117 -19.77 -19.92 -13.09
CA LYS A 117 -21.17 -20.08 -12.68
C LYS A 117 -22.12 -19.97 -13.87
N THR A 118 -21.80 -19.15 -14.85
CA THR A 118 -22.60 -18.99 -16.08
C THR A 118 -22.47 -20.22 -16.98
N GLU A 119 -21.26 -20.77 -17.12
CA GLU A 119 -21.02 -22.01 -17.85
C GLU A 119 -21.71 -23.23 -17.21
N MET A 120 -21.70 -23.32 -15.87
CA MET A 120 -22.43 -24.35 -15.12
C MET A 120 -23.94 -24.29 -15.40
N LYS A 121 -24.53 -23.07 -15.39
CA LYS A 121 -25.94 -22.88 -15.75
C LYS A 121 -26.23 -23.27 -17.21
N ALA A 122 -25.25 -23.14 -18.10
CA ALA A 122 -25.35 -23.58 -19.49
C ALA A 122 -25.19 -25.11 -19.67
N GLY A 123 -25.00 -25.87 -18.59
CA GLY A 123 -24.97 -27.33 -18.59
C GLY A 123 -23.58 -27.95 -18.43
N ALA A 124 -22.54 -27.14 -18.14
CA ALA A 124 -21.23 -27.69 -17.81
C ALA A 124 -21.29 -28.49 -16.50
N GLN A 125 -20.92 -29.77 -16.55
CA GLN A 125 -20.89 -30.62 -15.36
C GLN A 125 -19.58 -30.44 -14.60
N LEU A 126 -19.69 -30.05 -13.33
CA LEU A 126 -18.56 -30.10 -12.41
C LEU A 126 -18.55 -31.46 -11.69
N PRO A 127 -17.40 -32.15 -11.66
CA PRO A 127 -17.32 -33.51 -11.13
C PRO A 127 -17.51 -33.59 -9.60
N VAL A 128 -17.51 -32.46 -8.88
CA VAL A 128 -17.51 -32.44 -7.40
C VAL A 128 -18.39 -31.31 -6.86
N ARG A 129 -19.42 -31.63 -6.06
CA ARG A 129 -20.32 -30.65 -5.40
C ARG A 129 -19.58 -29.56 -4.61
N ARG A 130 -18.46 -29.92 -3.99
CA ARG A 130 -17.62 -28.98 -3.22
C ARG A 130 -17.00 -27.89 -4.10
N LEU A 131 -16.69 -28.20 -5.36
CA LEU A 131 -16.17 -27.24 -6.33
C LEU A 131 -17.25 -26.27 -6.78
N GLU A 132 -18.47 -26.77 -7.02
CA GLU A 132 -19.64 -25.94 -7.30
C GLU A 132 -19.92 -24.96 -6.16
N SER A 133 -19.99 -25.42 -4.90
CA SER A 133 -20.19 -24.52 -3.76
C SER A 133 -19.06 -23.50 -3.59
N PHE A 134 -17.81 -23.87 -3.91
CA PHE A 134 -16.68 -22.94 -3.86
C PHE A 134 -16.79 -21.83 -4.90
N ILE A 135 -17.15 -22.18 -6.14
CA ILE A 135 -17.39 -21.21 -7.22
C ILE A 135 -18.56 -20.28 -6.86
N GLU A 136 -19.65 -20.84 -6.32
CA GLU A 136 -20.78 -20.02 -5.89
C GLU A 136 -20.41 -19.02 -4.81
N GLN A 137 -19.58 -19.41 -3.83
CA GLN A 137 -19.11 -18.52 -2.77
C GLN A 137 -18.19 -17.42 -3.31
N LEU A 138 -17.25 -17.75 -4.20
CA LEU A 138 -16.39 -16.74 -4.84
C LEU A 138 -17.20 -15.75 -5.69
N ALA A 139 -18.25 -16.23 -6.36
CA ALA A 139 -19.13 -15.40 -7.18
C ALA A 139 -20.05 -14.46 -6.37
N ILE A 140 -20.11 -14.57 -5.03
CA ILE A 140 -20.80 -13.58 -4.18
C ILE A 140 -19.99 -12.27 -4.14
N GLY A 141 -18.66 -12.36 -4.26
CA GLY A 141 -17.76 -11.22 -4.15
C GLY A 141 -17.49 -10.80 -2.70
N ASN A 142 -16.74 -9.72 -2.52
CA ASN A 142 -16.35 -9.22 -1.21
C ASN A 142 -16.38 -7.69 -1.18
N SER A 143 -17.26 -7.10 -0.38
CA SER A 143 -17.42 -5.64 -0.27
C SER A 143 -16.16 -4.94 0.26
N VAL A 144 -15.32 -5.63 1.03
CA VAL A 144 -14.02 -5.11 1.47
C VAL A 144 -13.04 -5.01 0.30
N VAL A 145 -13.06 -5.98 -0.63
CA VAL A 145 -12.23 -5.94 -1.85
C VAL A 145 -12.58 -4.73 -2.71
N GLU A 146 -13.88 -4.52 -2.96
CA GLU A 146 -14.35 -3.36 -3.71
C GLU A 146 -13.96 -2.04 -3.04
N ARG A 147 -14.10 -1.98 -1.71
CA ARG A 147 -13.73 -0.80 -0.91
C ARG A 147 -12.24 -0.49 -1.02
N VAL A 148 -11.38 -1.48 -0.80
CA VAL A 148 -9.92 -1.34 -0.90
C VAL A 148 -9.52 -0.83 -2.28
N ARG A 149 -10.02 -1.48 -3.35
CA ARG A 149 -9.66 -1.09 -4.71
C ARG A 149 -10.11 0.32 -5.07
N ARG A 150 -11.32 0.70 -4.68
CA ARG A 150 -11.86 2.05 -4.91
C ARG A 150 -11.04 3.10 -4.18
N GLU A 151 -10.81 2.90 -2.89
CA GLU A 151 -10.13 3.88 -2.03
C GLU A 151 -8.66 4.03 -2.42
N THR A 152 -7.96 2.94 -2.75
CA THR A 152 -6.58 3.00 -3.27
C THR A 152 -6.51 3.65 -4.65
N ARG A 153 -7.44 3.36 -5.58
CA ARG A 153 -7.46 4.00 -6.92
C ARG A 153 -7.73 5.50 -6.83
N SER A 154 -8.66 5.92 -5.97
CA SER A 154 -8.94 7.35 -5.76
C SER A 154 -7.74 8.10 -5.19
N GLN A 155 -6.97 7.48 -4.30
CA GLN A 155 -5.73 8.06 -3.77
C GLN A 155 -4.62 8.14 -4.82
N ALA A 156 -4.47 7.12 -5.68
CA ALA A 156 -3.49 7.14 -6.77
C ALA A 156 -3.76 8.27 -7.77
N VAL A 157 -5.02 8.44 -8.19
CA VAL A 157 -5.44 9.52 -9.11
C VAL A 157 -5.26 10.91 -8.50
N ALA A 158 -5.43 11.04 -7.17
CA ALA A 158 -5.24 12.31 -6.47
C ALA A 158 -3.76 12.72 -6.36
N HIS A 159 -2.84 11.76 -6.26
CA HIS A 159 -1.39 12.00 -6.16
C HIS A 159 -0.67 12.07 -7.51
N ASP A 160 -1.16 11.34 -8.51
CA ASP A 160 -0.62 11.37 -9.88
C ASP A 160 -1.74 11.12 -10.91
N PRO A 161 -2.25 12.18 -11.59
CA PRO A 161 -3.30 12.02 -12.59
C PRO A 161 -2.86 11.24 -13.84
N GLN A 162 -1.56 11.02 -14.06
CA GLN A 162 -1.04 10.17 -15.15
C GLN A 162 -0.93 8.69 -14.76
N ALA A 163 -0.82 8.37 -13.47
CA ALA A 163 -0.80 6.98 -12.99
C ALA A 163 -2.10 6.24 -13.33
N ALA A 164 -3.23 6.95 -13.52
CA ALA A 164 -4.51 6.40 -13.97
C ALA A 164 -4.42 5.56 -15.26
N ALA A 165 -3.42 5.81 -16.11
CA ALA A 165 -3.22 5.07 -17.36
C ALA A 165 -2.54 3.70 -17.18
N ASP A 166 -1.75 3.51 -16.12
CA ASP A 166 -1.14 2.21 -15.77
C ASP A 166 -2.10 1.29 -14.99
N PHE A 167 -3.26 1.81 -14.56
CA PHE A 167 -4.30 1.07 -13.83
C PHE A 167 -5.48 0.60 -14.70
N GLY A 168 -5.33 0.62 -16.02
CA GLY A 168 -6.34 0.22 -17.00
C GLY A 168 -5.95 -1.01 -17.81
N ASP A 169 -6.39 -2.19 -17.35
CA ASP A 169 -6.99 -3.27 -18.15
C ASP A 169 -7.77 -4.24 -17.23
#